data_AF-B0TYJ5-F1
#
_entry.id   AF-B0TYJ5-F1
#
_cell.length_a   1.000
_cell.length_b   1.000
_cell.length_c   1.000
_cell.angle_alpha   90.00
_cell.angle_beta   90.00
_cell.angle_gamma   90.00
#
_symmetry.space_group_name_H-M   'P 1'
#
loop_
_entity.id
_entity.type
_entity.pdbx_description
1 polymer ?
#
loop_
_entity_poly.entity_id
_entity_poly.type
_entity_poly.pdbx_seq_one_letter_code
_entity_poly.pdbx_strand_id
1 'polypeptide(L)'
;MLYSFRCNDREIYFSNRYLRSEQYLAATKGRIKFDEFGTIVPYKFARIRSLIKTILGVKVEKPSCNVNILKVKDSLLATSEVTTMIEFDKDDLQTLNEFRFGDKIKGQFSCAHPQFDPITKEQFNFVVDISKKCKARLYSQCLY
;
A
#
# COMPACT_ATOMS: atom_id res chain seq x y z
N MET A 1 11.57 -3.46 -1.32
CA MET A 1 12.69 -3.07 -0.41
C MET A 1 12.71 -1.55 -0.39
N LEU A 2 12.89 -0.96 0.78
CA LEU A 2 13.06 0.49 0.94
C LEU A 2 14.54 0.84 0.83
N TYR A 3 14.83 1.96 0.18
CA TYR A 3 16.15 2.53 0.07
C TYR A 3 16.09 3.97 0.57
N SER A 4 17.07 4.39 1.36
CA SER A 4 17.20 5.74 1.88
C SER A 4 18.59 6.28 1.60
N PHE A 5 18.61 7.52 1.11
CA PHE A 5 19.80 8.31 0.89
C PHE A 5 19.63 9.59 1.70
N ARG A 6 20.34 9.71 2.83
CA ARG A 6 20.34 10.91 3.66
C ARG A 6 21.61 11.70 3.37
N CYS A 7 21.48 12.96 3.04
CA CYS A 7 22.62 13.83 2.76
C CYS A 7 22.82 14.80 3.93
N ASN A 8 24.08 15.05 4.29
CA ASN A 8 24.49 16.26 5.00
C ASN A 8 25.39 17.10 4.06
N ASP A 9 26.01 18.17 4.55
CA ASP A 9 26.82 19.08 3.72
C ASP A 9 28.01 18.41 3.01
N ARG A 10 28.44 17.20 3.42
CA ARG A 10 29.66 16.55 2.92
C ARG A 10 29.52 15.07 2.56
N GLU A 11 28.49 14.40 3.06
CA GLU A 11 28.37 12.95 3.04
C GLU A 11 26.97 12.49 2.64
N ILE A 12 26.91 11.31 2.04
CA ILE A 12 25.67 10.60 1.72
C ILE A 12 25.65 9.30 2.52
N TYR A 13 24.66 9.16 3.38
CA TYR A 13 24.39 7.94 4.13
C TYR A 13 23.37 7.11 3.39
N PHE A 14 23.74 5.87 3.09
CA PHE A 14 22.86 4.90 2.48
C PHE A 14 22.35 3.90 3.51
N SER A 15 21.07 3.57 3.44
CA SER A 15 20.50 2.44 4.16
C SER A 15 19.39 1.78 3.34
N ASN A 16 19.17 0.50 3.58
CA ASN A 16 18.08 -0.23 2.95
C ASN A 16 17.46 -1.22 3.94
N ARG A 17 16.17 -1.48 3.77
CA ARG A 17 15.46 -2.47 4.59
C ARG A 17 14.32 -3.08 3.79
N TYR A 18 14.15 -4.40 3.89
CA TYR A 18 12.94 -5.01 3.39
C TYR A 18 11.75 -4.57 4.24
N LEU A 19 10.68 -4.12 3.57
CA LEU A 19 9.40 -3.90 4.22
C LEU A 19 8.90 -5.25 4.75
N ARG A 20 8.71 -5.37 6.06
CA ARG A 20 8.27 -6.59 6.74
C ARG A 20 6.76 -6.79 6.61
N SER A 21 6.23 -6.71 5.39
CA SER A 21 4.84 -7.03 5.09
C SER A 21 4.53 -8.51 5.39
N GLU A 22 3.25 -8.85 5.55
CA GLU A 22 2.87 -10.26 5.77
C GLU A 22 3.35 -11.17 4.62
N GLN A 23 3.35 -10.67 3.38
CA GLN A 23 3.87 -11.38 2.23
C GLN A 23 5.38 -11.61 2.33
N TYR A 24 6.15 -10.58 2.72
CA TYR A 24 7.59 -10.73 2.94
C TYR A 24 7.90 -11.72 4.07
N LEU A 25 7.18 -11.65 5.19
CA LEU A 25 7.34 -12.57 6.31
C LEU A 25 6.92 -14.01 5.96
N ALA A 26 6.05 -14.19 4.98
CA ALA A 26 5.76 -15.51 4.42
C ALA A 26 6.88 -16.00 3.51
N ALA A 27 7.39 -15.14 2.62
CA ALA A 27 8.46 -15.46 1.69
C ALA A 27 9.76 -15.87 2.40
N THR A 28 10.12 -15.19 3.50
CA THR A 28 11.26 -15.57 4.36
C THR A 28 11.12 -16.95 5.01
N LYS A 29 9.91 -17.52 5.02
CA LYS A 29 9.63 -18.89 5.46
C LYS A 29 9.47 -19.87 4.28
N GLY A 30 9.91 -19.50 3.08
CA GLY A 30 9.88 -20.35 1.89
C GLY A 30 8.50 -20.50 1.24
N ARG A 31 7.56 -19.58 1.49
CA ARG A 31 6.19 -19.67 0.95
C ARG A 31 5.68 -18.34 0.39
N ILE A 32 4.94 -18.40 -0.70
CA ILE A 32 4.14 -17.27 -1.20
C ILE A 32 2.75 -17.41 -0.58
N LYS A 33 2.30 -16.44 0.21
CA LYS A 33 1.04 -16.56 0.98
C LYS A 33 -0.13 -15.86 0.31
N PHE A 34 0.11 -14.74 -0.37
CA PHE A 34 -0.89 -13.92 -1.02
C PHE A 34 -0.63 -13.78 -2.51
N ASP A 35 -1.71 -13.59 -3.27
CA ASP A 35 -1.64 -13.27 -4.69
C ASP A 35 -0.99 -11.89 -4.86
N GLU A 36 -0.12 -11.77 -5.85
CA GLU A 36 0.48 -10.51 -6.30
C GLU A 36 0.11 -10.28 -7.77
N PHE A 37 0.45 -9.11 -8.33
CA PHE A 37 -0.02 -8.65 -9.65
C PHE A 37 0.02 -9.71 -10.77
N GLY A 38 1.15 -10.41 -10.92
CA GLY A 38 1.35 -11.43 -11.94
C GLY A 38 1.61 -12.84 -11.39
N THR A 39 1.37 -13.08 -10.10
CA THR A 39 1.69 -14.36 -9.46
C THR A 39 0.54 -14.79 -8.56
N ILE A 40 -0.08 -15.91 -8.91
CA ILE A 40 -1.22 -16.47 -8.18
C ILE A 40 -0.70 -17.63 -7.32
N VAL A 41 -1.13 -17.66 -6.05
CA VAL A 41 -0.77 -18.74 -5.15
C VAL A 41 -1.64 -19.98 -5.43
N PRO A 42 -1.07 -21.20 -5.48
CA PRO A 42 -1.83 -22.40 -5.80
C PRO A 42 -2.73 -22.83 -4.62
N TYR A 43 -3.93 -22.27 -4.51
CA TYR A 43 -4.94 -22.70 -3.53
C TYR A 43 -6.27 -23.08 -4.20
N LYS A 44 -6.65 -24.37 -4.13
CA LYS A 44 -7.93 -24.85 -4.71
C LYS A 44 -9.18 -24.25 -4.02
N PHE A 45 -9.16 -24.05 -2.69
CA PHE A 45 -10.33 -23.58 -1.92
C PHE A 45 -10.23 -22.14 -1.38
N ALA A 46 -9.02 -21.61 -1.16
CA ALA A 46 -8.85 -20.25 -0.62
C ALA A 46 -9.24 -19.17 -1.64
N ARG A 47 -9.14 -19.48 -2.94
CA ARG A 47 -9.47 -18.57 -4.04
C ARG A 47 -10.95 -18.17 -4.06
N ILE A 48 -11.86 -19.14 -3.94
CA ILE A 48 -13.31 -18.88 -3.91
C ILE A 48 -13.65 -17.98 -2.71
N ARG A 49 -13.04 -18.24 -1.54
CA ARG A 49 -13.23 -17.41 -0.35
C ARG A 49 -12.70 -15.98 -0.54
N SER A 50 -11.54 -15.82 -1.18
CA SER A 50 -10.96 -14.49 -1.47
C SER A 50 -11.87 -13.72 -2.43
N LEU A 51 -12.30 -14.34 -3.54
CA LEU A 51 -13.23 -13.74 -4.50
C LEU A 51 -14.57 -13.34 -3.87
N ILE A 52 -15.16 -14.21 -3.06
CA ILE A 52 -16.41 -13.91 -2.35
C ILE A 52 -16.22 -12.71 -1.43
N LYS A 53 -15.12 -12.66 -0.66
CA LYS A 53 -14.80 -11.53 0.21
C LYS A 53 -14.63 -10.24 -0.58
N THR A 54 -13.90 -10.25 -1.70
CA THR A 54 -13.74 -9.10 -2.59
C THR A 54 -15.10 -8.61 -3.10
N ILE A 55 -15.95 -9.50 -3.62
CA ILE A 55 -17.30 -9.18 -4.12
C ILE A 55 -18.19 -8.60 -3.01
N LEU A 56 -18.04 -9.08 -1.77
CA LEU A 56 -18.72 -8.56 -0.59
C LEU A 56 -18.12 -7.23 -0.08
N GLY A 57 -17.13 -6.67 -0.76
CA GLY A 57 -16.49 -5.40 -0.38
C GLY A 57 -15.58 -5.54 0.85
N VAL A 58 -15.16 -6.75 1.20
CA VAL A 58 -14.24 -7.01 2.32
C VAL A 58 -12.81 -6.83 1.83
N LYS A 59 -12.08 -5.97 2.53
CA LYS A 59 -10.64 -5.75 2.36
C LYS A 59 -9.89 -7.05 2.65
N VAL A 60 -9.12 -7.56 1.68
CA VAL A 60 -8.44 -8.87 1.77
C VAL A 60 -7.01 -8.83 1.27
N GLU A 61 -6.63 -7.77 0.59
CA GLU A 61 -5.32 -7.60 0.01
C GLU A 61 -4.24 -7.50 1.08
N LYS A 62 -3.10 -8.14 0.80
CA LYS A 62 -1.90 -8.12 1.64
C LYS A 62 -0.69 -7.92 0.75
N PRO A 63 -0.59 -6.72 0.12
CA PRO A 63 0.38 -6.46 -0.92
C PRO A 63 1.81 -6.42 -0.39
N SER A 64 2.75 -6.55 -1.33
CA SER A 64 4.16 -6.29 -1.09
C SER A 64 4.52 -4.80 -0.89
N CYS A 65 3.63 -3.86 -1.27
CA CYS A 65 3.82 -2.40 -1.18
C CYS A 65 5.15 -1.95 -1.83
N ASN A 66 5.41 -2.40 -3.05
CA ASN A 66 6.70 -2.27 -3.72
C ASN A 66 6.75 -1.19 -4.83
N VAL A 67 5.73 -0.35 -4.97
CA VAL A 67 5.60 0.56 -6.13
C VAL A 67 6.05 1.98 -5.82
N ASN A 68 5.55 2.58 -4.74
CA ASN A 68 5.85 3.97 -4.39
C ASN A 68 5.82 4.22 -2.88
N ILE A 69 6.30 5.40 -2.46
CA ILE A 69 6.20 5.92 -1.10
C ILE A 69 5.35 7.20 -1.13
N LEU A 70 4.32 7.25 -0.29
CA LEU A 70 3.47 8.43 -0.12
C LEU A 70 3.73 9.07 1.24
N LYS A 71 3.66 10.39 1.30
CA LYS A 71 3.63 11.14 2.57
C LYS A 71 2.20 11.54 2.88
N VAL A 72 1.71 11.21 4.07
CA VAL A 72 0.39 11.63 4.56
C VAL A 72 0.60 12.17 5.97
N LYS A 73 0.49 13.49 6.15
CA LYS A 73 0.87 14.17 7.40
C LYS A 73 2.30 13.80 7.79
N ASP A 74 2.48 13.21 8.97
CA ASP A 74 3.78 12.78 9.50
C ASP A 74 4.17 11.35 9.11
N SER A 75 3.27 10.60 8.46
CA SER A 75 3.48 9.19 8.10
C SER A 75 4.08 9.04 6.69
N LEU A 76 5.06 8.15 6.56
CA LEU A 76 5.54 7.64 5.28
C LEU A 76 4.96 6.25 5.01
N LEU A 77 4.30 6.12 3.86
CA LEU A 77 3.50 4.95 3.50
C LEU A 77 4.08 4.28 2.27
N ALA A 78 4.51 3.03 2.40
CA ALA A 78 4.80 2.18 1.26
C ALA A 78 3.48 1.71 0.63
N THR A 79 3.39 1.79 -0.70
CA THR A 79 2.14 1.52 -1.44
C THR A 79 2.36 0.67 -2.70
N SER A 80 1.25 0.11 -3.18
CA SER A 80 1.09 -0.58 -4.46
C SER A 80 -0.27 -0.20 -5.06
N GLU A 81 -0.80 -0.97 -6.01
CA GLU A 81 -2.07 -0.65 -6.71
C GLU A 81 -3.33 -1.08 -5.95
N VAL A 82 -3.27 -1.09 -4.62
CA VAL A 82 -4.38 -1.48 -3.75
C VAL A 82 -4.51 -0.52 -2.57
N THR A 83 -5.64 -0.56 -1.86
CA THR A 83 -5.90 0.40 -0.76
C THR A 83 -5.14 0.10 0.53
N THR A 84 -4.56 -1.08 0.67
CA THR A 84 -3.62 -1.38 1.76
C THR A 84 -2.29 -0.69 1.57
N MET A 85 -1.92 0.15 2.54
CA MET A 85 -0.62 0.80 2.65
C MET A 85 0.03 0.42 3.97
N ILE A 86 1.34 0.37 4.01
CA ILE A 86 2.11 0.03 5.21
C ILE A 86 2.98 1.23 5.58
N GLU A 87 2.83 1.69 6.82
CA GLU A 87 3.66 2.75 7.37
C GLU A 87 5.04 2.21 7.74
N PHE A 88 6.06 3.05 7.57
CA PHE A 88 7.42 2.75 8.02
C PHE A 88 8.08 4.00 8.60
N ASP A 89 9.03 3.78 9.51
CA ASP A 89 9.80 4.84 10.14
C ASP A 89 10.80 5.45 9.15
N LYS A 90 10.85 6.78 9.10
CA LYS A 90 11.68 7.52 8.13
C LYS A 90 13.18 7.42 8.44
N ASP A 91 13.55 7.21 9.69
CA ASP A 91 14.91 7.31 10.18
C ASP A 91 15.64 5.97 10.08
N ASP A 92 14.98 4.86 10.39
CA ASP A 92 15.58 3.51 10.39
C ASP A 92 14.91 2.50 9.43
N LEU A 93 13.93 2.97 8.65
CA LEU A 93 13.14 2.18 7.69
C LEU A 93 12.39 1.01 8.32
N GLN A 94 12.19 1.01 9.64
CA GLN A 94 11.45 -0.02 10.33
C GLN A 94 9.99 -0.01 9.87
N THR A 95 9.52 -1.17 9.44
CA THR A 95 8.09 -1.37 9.16
C THR A 95 7.29 -1.21 10.44
N LEU A 96 6.28 -0.35 10.39
CA LEU A 96 5.34 -0.11 11.47
C LEU A 96 4.08 -0.95 11.22
N ASN A 97 2.92 -0.31 11.02
CA ASN A 97 1.65 -0.99 10.89
C ASN A 97 0.99 -0.73 9.53
N GLU A 98 -0.06 -1.51 9.23
CA GLU A 98 -0.98 -1.17 8.16
C GLU A 98 -1.64 0.18 8.46
N PHE A 99 -1.51 1.14 7.55
CA PHE A 99 -2.08 2.47 7.72
C PHE A 99 -3.60 2.44 7.50
N ARG A 100 -4.33 3.14 8.36
CA ARG A 100 -5.79 3.23 8.29
C ARG A 100 -6.21 4.68 8.19
N PHE A 101 -6.88 5.01 7.08
CA PHE A 101 -7.57 6.27 6.95
C PHE A 101 -8.80 6.31 7.88
N GLY A 102 -9.10 7.49 8.42
CA GLY A 102 -10.27 7.72 9.29
C GLY A 102 -11.58 7.93 8.54
N ASP A 103 -11.59 7.79 7.21
CA ASP A 103 -12.77 7.97 6.38
C ASP A 103 -13.62 6.68 6.27
N LYS A 104 -14.66 6.75 5.43
CA LYS A 104 -15.58 5.64 5.13
C LYS A 104 -15.54 5.22 3.66
N ILE A 105 -14.52 5.64 2.92
CA ILE A 105 -14.31 5.33 1.51
C ILE A 105 -13.96 3.84 1.42
N LYS A 106 -14.75 3.11 0.63
CA LYS A 106 -14.58 1.68 0.40
C LYS A 106 -14.00 1.42 -0.98
N GLY A 107 -13.03 0.52 -1.04
CA GLY A 107 -12.45 0.02 -2.28
C GLY A 107 -11.28 -0.91 -1.99
N GLN A 108 -10.96 -1.76 -2.96
CA GLN A 108 -9.84 -2.71 -2.89
C GLN A 108 -8.65 -2.21 -3.71
N PHE A 109 -8.91 -1.39 -4.74
CA PHE A 109 -7.88 -0.89 -5.65
C PHE A 109 -7.73 0.62 -5.55
N SER A 110 -6.51 1.09 -5.72
CA SER A 110 -6.15 2.51 -5.83
C SER A 110 -4.86 2.63 -6.63
N CYS A 111 -4.43 3.83 -6.96
CA CYS A 111 -3.17 4.05 -7.64
C CYS A 111 -2.06 4.40 -6.65
N ALA A 112 -0.85 3.87 -6.87
CA ALA A 112 0.36 4.27 -6.14
C ALA A 112 0.89 5.67 -6.56
N HIS A 113 0.22 6.34 -7.52
CA HIS A 113 0.65 7.59 -8.14
C HIS A 113 -0.41 8.70 -7.99
N PRO A 114 -0.71 9.13 -6.75
CA PRO A 114 -1.61 10.26 -6.55
C PRO A 114 -1.01 11.55 -7.12
N GLN A 115 -1.87 12.47 -7.53
CA GLN A 115 -1.47 13.78 -8.05
C GLN A 115 -1.58 14.84 -6.95
N PHE A 116 -0.62 15.75 -6.88
CA PHE A 116 -0.64 16.86 -5.92
C PHE A 116 -0.92 18.18 -6.63
N ASP A 117 -1.90 18.93 -6.15
CA ASP A 117 -2.16 20.29 -6.60
C ASP A 117 -1.42 21.30 -5.70
N PRO A 118 -0.43 22.05 -6.22
CA PRO A 118 0.33 23.00 -5.44
C PRO A 118 -0.46 24.25 -5.05
N ILE A 119 -1.59 24.54 -5.69
CA ILE A 119 -2.44 25.70 -5.39
C ILE A 119 -3.32 25.39 -4.18
N THR A 120 -4.09 24.30 -4.25
CA THR A 120 -4.99 23.90 -3.14
C THR A 120 -4.27 23.16 -2.02
N LYS A 121 -3.04 22.69 -2.25
CA LYS A 121 -2.26 21.81 -1.34
C LYS A 121 -2.95 20.46 -1.09
N GLU A 122 -3.82 20.03 -2.00
CA GLU A 122 -4.50 18.76 -1.91
C GLU A 122 -3.82 17.69 -2.75
N GLN A 123 -3.87 16.45 -2.26
CA GLN A 123 -3.50 15.27 -3.01
C GLN A 123 -4.76 14.56 -3.51
N PHE A 124 -4.84 14.31 -4.81
CA PHE A 124 -5.94 13.63 -5.48
C PHE A 124 -5.56 12.19 -5.82
N ASN A 125 -6.51 11.28 -5.63
CA ASN A 125 -6.40 9.91 -6.09
C ASN A 125 -7.81 9.33 -6.32
N PHE A 126 -7.90 8.06 -6.66
CA PHE A 126 -9.15 7.33 -6.77
C PHE A 126 -9.11 6.01 -6.03
N VAL A 127 -10.29 5.54 -5.65
CA VAL A 127 -10.51 4.18 -5.17
C VAL A 127 -11.46 3.47 -6.14
N VAL A 128 -11.22 2.18 -6.38
CA VAL A 128 -12.14 1.30 -7.09
C VAL A 128 -12.66 0.23 -6.12
N ASP A 129 -13.99 0.20 -6.01
CA ASP A 129 -14.75 -0.82 -5.33
C ASP A 129 -15.24 -1.84 -6.36
N ILE A 130 -14.56 -2.97 -6.46
CA ILE A 130 -14.95 -4.11 -7.30
C ILE A 130 -15.91 -4.97 -6.48
N SER A 131 -17.20 -4.81 -6.77
CA SER A 131 -18.30 -5.55 -6.15
C SER A 131 -19.37 -5.84 -7.20
N LYS A 132 -20.56 -6.32 -6.78
CA LYS A 132 -21.71 -6.48 -7.69
C LYS A 132 -22.04 -5.20 -8.47
N LYS A 133 -21.77 -4.03 -7.89
CA LYS A 133 -21.87 -2.73 -8.58
C LYS A 133 -20.52 -2.02 -8.47
N CYS A 134 -19.68 -2.18 -9.48
CA CYS A 134 -18.39 -1.52 -9.53
C CYS A 134 -18.53 0.01 -9.41
N LYS A 135 -17.70 0.63 -8.57
CA LYS A 135 -17.69 2.09 -8.37
C LYS A 135 -16.26 2.59 -8.32
N ALA A 136 -15.95 3.59 -9.13
CA ALA A 136 -14.77 4.41 -8.97
C ALA A 136 -15.16 5.69 -8.22
N ARG A 137 -14.35 6.10 -7.23
CA ARG A 137 -14.54 7.35 -6.49
C ARG A 137 -13.24 8.12 -6.50
N LEU A 138 -13.28 9.34 -7.04
CA LEU A 138 -12.20 10.31 -6.85
C LEU A 138 -12.30 10.87 -5.43
N TYR A 139 -11.16 11.12 -4.82
CA TYR A 139 -11.07 11.78 -3.52
C TYR A 139 -9.85 12.70 -3.50
N SER A 140 -9.93 13.70 -2.63
CA SER A 140 -8.78 14.54 -2.26
C SER A 140 -8.50 14.43 -0.76
N GLN A 141 -7.28 14.75 -0.37
CA GLN A 141 -6.87 14.82 1.04
C GLN A 141 -5.82 15.91 1.23
N CYS A 142 -5.86 16.60 2.37
CA CYS A 142 -4.81 17.53 2.77
C CYS A 142 -3.59 16.74 3.27
N LEU A 143 -2.39 17.14 2.81
CA LEU A 143 -1.13 16.52 3.21
C LEU A 143 -0.53 17.11 4.49
N TYR A 144 -1.05 18.25 4.95
CA TYR A 144 -0.58 19.02 6.10
C TYR A 144 -1.65 19.10 7.19
#